data_AF-T0KZ33-F1
#
_entry.id   AF-T0KZ33-F1
#
_cell.length_a   1.000
_cell.length_b   1.000
_cell.length_c   1.000
_cell.angle_alpha   90.00
_cell.angle_beta   90.00
_cell.angle_gamma   90.00
#
_symmetry.space_group_name_H-M   'P 1'
#
loop_
_entity.id
_entity.type
_entity.pdbx_description
1 polymer ?
#
loop_
_entity_poly.entity_id
_entity_poly.type
_entity_poly.pdbx_seq_one_letter_code
_entity_poly.pdbx_strand_id
1 'polypeptide(L)'
;MVRSDATAETVDLGPVHEPKEESVKVFKDIEHELKKELLHTRREYQKHEREYFQAVEELDDDQLAGFSSKDLVAVRVGVSAYGVHLFGKIRIPAIRAG
;
A
#
# COMPACT_ATOMS: atom_id res chain seq x y z
N MET A 1 -32.87 23.61 2.54
CA MET A 1 -31.69 23.90 3.38
C MET A 1 -31.30 22.62 4.08
N VAL A 2 -30.42 21.83 3.47
CA VAL A 2 -29.91 20.59 4.08
C VAL A 2 -28.74 20.99 4.97
N ARG A 3 -28.84 20.72 6.27
CA ARG A 3 -27.71 20.83 7.20
C ARG A 3 -26.98 19.50 7.14
N SER A 4 -25.78 19.51 6.54
CA SER A 4 -24.86 18.38 6.59
C SER A 4 -24.04 18.49 7.87
N ASP A 5 -24.31 17.54 8.75
CA ASP A 5 -23.44 17.01 9.79
C ASP A 5 -21.97 16.94 9.37
N ALA A 6 -21.12 17.71 10.03
CA ALA A 6 -19.68 17.58 9.94
C ALA A 6 -19.16 17.00 11.26
N THR A 7 -19.19 15.68 11.39
CA THR A 7 -18.34 14.97 12.35
C THR A 7 -16.93 14.94 11.75
N ALA A 8 -15.96 15.46 12.50
CA ALA A 8 -14.54 15.40 12.15
C ALA A 8 -14.09 13.95 11.91
N GLU A 9 -13.07 13.76 11.04
CA GLU A 9 -12.46 12.50 10.59
C GLU A 9 -12.88 11.94 9.22
N THR A 10 -13.56 12.70 8.37
CA THR A 10 -13.66 12.29 6.95
C THR A 10 -12.39 12.70 6.22
N VAL A 11 -11.48 11.74 5.97
CA VAL A 11 -10.35 11.95 5.07
C VAL A 11 -10.90 12.05 3.66
N ASP A 12 -10.81 13.23 3.05
CA ASP A 12 -11.17 13.40 1.64
C ASP A 12 -10.09 12.74 0.78
N LEU A 13 -10.35 11.49 0.39
CA LEU A 13 -9.47 10.74 -0.48
C LEU A 13 -9.72 11.19 -1.91
N GLY A 14 -8.72 11.84 -2.52
CA GLY A 14 -8.75 12.21 -3.92
C GLY A 14 -8.89 10.99 -4.85
N PRO A 15 -9.07 11.21 -6.17
CA PRO A 15 -9.14 10.13 -7.13
C PRO A 15 -7.82 9.33 -7.17
N VAL A 16 -7.90 8.06 -7.57
CA VAL A 16 -6.70 7.26 -7.87
C VAL A 16 -6.02 7.86 -9.09
N HIS A 17 -4.71 8.07 -9.00
CA HIS A 17 -3.92 8.61 -10.10
C HIS A 17 -2.56 7.92 -10.20
N GLU A 18 -1.86 8.14 -11.32
CA GLU A 18 -0.49 7.67 -11.50
C GLU A 18 0.45 8.31 -10.44
N PRO A 19 1.48 7.59 -9.97
CA PRO A 19 2.38 8.13 -8.96
C PRO A 19 3.15 9.33 -9.49
N LYS A 20 3.06 10.45 -8.76
CA LYS A 20 3.88 11.64 -9.01
C LYS A 20 5.25 11.48 -8.37
N GLU A 21 6.23 12.28 -8.80
CA GLU A 21 7.62 12.23 -8.28
C GLU A 21 7.69 12.27 -6.75
N GLU A 22 6.85 13.08 -6.11
CA GLU A 22 6.79 13.20 -4.65
C GLU A 22 6.34 11.87 -3.99
N SER A 23 5.31 11.22 -4.53
CA SER A 23 4.85 9.92 -4.03
C SER A 23 5.91 8.83 -4.23
N VAL A 24 6.62 8.87 -5.35
CA VAL A 24 7.73 7.95 -5.64
C VAL A 24 8.89 8.18 -4.66
N LYS A 25 9.19 9.44 -4.34
CA LYS A 25 10.23 9.79 -3.36
C LYS A 25 9.86 9.28 -1.97
N VAL A 26 8.65 9.60 -1.49
CA VAL A 26 8.16 9.12 -0.19
C VAL A 26 8.21 7.59 -0.14
N PHE A 27 7.77 6.91 -1.20
CA PHE A 27 7.83 5.46 -1.29
C PHE A 27 9.26 4.94 -1.15
N LYS A 28 10.24 5.54 -1.86
CA LYS A 28 11.66 5.15 -1.77
C LYS A 28 12.20 5.29 -0.36
N ASP A 29 11.84 6.37 0.34
CA ASP A 29 12.30 6.66 1.70
C ASP A 29 11.80 5.60 2.70
N ILE A 30 10.62 5.00 2.46
CA ILE A 30 10.02 3.97 3.31
C ILE A 30 10.12 2.55 2.73
N GLU A 31 10.72 2.36 1.55
CA GLU A 31 10.68 1.09 0.80
C GLU A 31 11.22 -0.08 1.64
N HIS A 32 12.30 0.16 2.38
CA HIS A 32 12.93 -0.84 3.24
C HIS A 32 11.99 -1.29 4.38
N GLU A 33 11.41 -0.34 5.11
CA GLU A 33 10.52 -0.64 6.23
C GLU A 33 9.21 -1.28 5.74
N LEU A 34 8.67 -0.83 4.60
CA LEU A 34 7.48 -1.46 3.99
C LEU A 34 7.71 -2.95 3.68
N LYS A 35 8.87 -3.29 3.10
CA LYS A 35 9.23 -4.69 2.82
C LYS A 35 9.34 -5.51 4.09
N LYS A 36 10.00 -4.97 5.11
CA LYS A 36 10.16 -5.62 6.40
C LYS A 36 8.81 -5.88 7.09
N GLU A 37 7.92 -4.88 7.11
CA GLU A 37 6.58 -5.03 7.68
C GLU A 37 5.70 -6.00 6.90
N LEU A 38 5.81 -6.02 5.56
CA LEU A 38 5.11 -7.01 4.72
C LEU A 38 5.52 -8.44 5.08
N LEU A 39 6.82 -8.70 5.21
CA LEU A 39 7.34 -10.03 5.57
C LEU A 39 7.00 -10.40 7.02
N HIS A 40 7.04 -9.43 7.93
CA HIS A 40 6.59 -9.65 9.31
C HIS A 40 5.11 -10.06 9.33
N THR A 41 4.25 -9.28 8.67
CA THR A 41 2.82 -9.56 8.53
C THR A 41 2.58 -10.94 7.93
N ARG A 42 3.29 -11.30 6.84
CA ARG A 42 3.21 -12.64 6.26
C ARG A 42 3.44 -13.74 7.29
N ARG A 43 4.52 -13.63 8.06
CA ARG A 43 4.90 -14.64 9.06
C ARG A 43 3.91 -14.73 10.21
N GLU A 44 3.32 -13.62 10.64
CA GLU A 44 2.27 -13.63 11.67
C GLU A 44 0.98 -14.28 11.17
N TYR A 45 0.51 -13.90 9.98
CA TYR A 45 -0.72 -14.45 9.41
C TYR A 45 -0.58 -15.93 9.03
N GLN A 46 0.60 -16.41 8.64
CA GLN A 46 0.81 -17.84 8.40
C GLN A 46 0.55 -18.72 9.63
N LYS A 47 0.63 -18.18 10.86
CA LYS A 47 0.35 -18.91 12.11
C LYS A 47 -1.14 -19.04 12.40
N HIS A 48 -1.96 -18.10 11.96
CA HIS A 48 -3.35 -17.94 12.41
C HIS A 48 -4.38 -17.94 11.26
N GLU A 49 -4.04 -17.39 10.10
CA GLU A 49 -4.96 -17.13 8.97
C GLU A 49 -4.22 -17.22 7.62
N ARG A 50 -3.92 -18.45 7.19
CA ARG A 50 -3.16 -18.70 5.95
C ARG A 50 -3.83 -18.18 4.68
N GLU A 51 -5.16 -18.06 4.69
CA GLU A 51 -5.97 -17.59 3.56
C GLU A 51 -5.58 -16.16 3.12
N TYR A 52 -5.10 -15.33 4.05
CA TYR A 52 -4.73 -13.93 3.77
C TYR A 52 -3.63 -13.81 2.71
N PHE A 53 -2.65 -14.72 2.71
CA PHE A 53 -1.53 -14.74 1.77
C PHE A 53 -1.65 -15.86 0.72
N GLN A 54 -2.81 -16.49 0.59
CA GLN A 54 -2.99 -17.63 -0.31
C GLN A 54 -2.66 -17.30 -1.77
N ALA A 55 -3.01 -16.10 -2.23
CA ALA A 55 -2.74 -15.64 -3.60
C ALA A 55 -1.24 -15.52 -3.94
N VAL A 56 -0.37 -15.55 -2.93
CA VAL A 56 1.10 -15.43 -3.06
C VAL A 56 1.82 -16.54 -2.27
N GLU A 57 1.14 -17.64 -1.95
CA GLU A 57 1.71 -18.73 -1.13
C GLU A 57 2.93 -19.36 -1.80
N GLU A 58 2.94 -19.42 -3.13
CA GLU A 58 4.01 -19.94 -3.98
C GLU A 58 5.27 -19.06 -4.05
N LEU A 59 5.19 -17.79 -3.61
CA LEU A 59 6.31 -16.87 -3.65
C LEU A 59 7.18 -16.99 -2.40
N ASP A 60 8.50 -17.01 -2.54
CA ASP A 60 9.39 -16.85 -1.39
C ASP A 60 9.40 -15.38 -0.88
N ASP A 61 10.07 -15.14 0.26
CA ASP A 61 10.13 -13.79 0.87
C ASP A 61 10.84 -12.78 -0.05
N ASP A 62 11.86 -13.21 -0.80
CA ASP A 62 12.63 -12.34 -1.70
C ASP A 62 11.79 -11.96 -2.94
N GLN A 63 10.97 -12.88 -3.43
CA GLN A 63 10.02 -12.67 -4.53
C GLN A 63 8.87 -11.75 -4.11
N LEU A 64 8.32 -11.95 -2.91
CA LEU A 64 7.23 -11.13 -2.38
C LEU A 64 7.69 -9.70 -2.09
N ALA A 65 8.88 -9.53 -1.51
CA ALA A 65 9.47 -8.23 -1.20
C ALA A 65 10.37 -7.67 -2.33
N GLY A 66 10.36 -8.30 -3.51
CA GLY A 66 11.22 -7.95 -4.65
C GLY A 66 10.78 -6.72 -5.44
N PHE A 67 9.68 -6.07 -5.05
CA PHE A 67 9.20 -4.83 -5.68
C PHE A 67 10.12 -3.64 -5.38
N SER A 68 9.99 -2.58 -6.17
CA SER A 68 10.71 -1.31 -6.00
C SER A 68 9.78 -0.14 -6.26
N SER A 69 10.27 1.08 -6.09
CA SER A 69 9.54 2.29 -6.51
C SER A 69 9.03 2.30 -7.96
N LYS A 70 9.59 1.50 -8.88
CA LYS A 70 9.11 1.35 -10.26
C LYS A 70 7.80 0.57 -10.36
N ASP A 71 7.48 -0.20 -9.32
CA ASP A 71 6.33 -1.08 -9.26
C ASP A 71 5.14 -0.43 -8.53
N LEU A 72 5.31 0.80 -8.04
CA LEU A 72 4.20 1.64 -7.61
C LEU A 72 3.41 2.04 -8.85
N VAL A 73 2.19 1.51 -9.00
CA VAL A 73 1.38 1.67 -10.23
C VAL A 73 0.28 2.71 -10.10
N ALA A 74 -0.18 2.96 -8.87
CA ALA A 74 -1.21 3.94 -8.61
C ALA A 74 -1.09 4.44 -7.18
N VAL A 75 -1.50 5.67 -6.96
CA VAL A 75 -1.59 6.26 -5.64
C VAL A 75 -2.93 6.92 -5.42
N ARG A 76 -3.35 6.99 -4.17
CA ARG A 76 -4.46 7.83 -3.71
C ARG A 76 -3.96 8.68 -2.55
N VAL A 77 -4.18 9.98 -2.64
CA VAL A 77 -3.77 10.93 -1.62
C VAL A 77 -5.01 11.49 -0.95
N GLY A 78 -5.03 11.48 0.37
CA GLY A 78 -6.02 12.19 1.16
C GLY A 78 -5.37 13.17 2.11
N VAL A 79 -6.01 14.31 2.33
CA VAL A 79 -5.55 15.30 3.32
C VAL A 79 -6.54 15.29 4.47
N SER A 80 -6.01 15.23 5.69
CA SER A 80 -6.77 15.27 6.94
C SER A 80 -6.21 16.36 7.85
N ALA A 81 -6.91 16.64 8.95
CA ALA A 81 -6.40 17.54 10.00
C ALA A 81 -5.07 17.06 10.63
N TYR A 82 -4.74 15.77 10.51
CA TYR A 82 -3.54 15.16 11.08
C TYR A 82 -2.40 14.97 10.08
N GLY A 83 -2.59 15.41 8.83
CA GLY A 83 -1.59 15.30 7.77
C GLY A 83 -2.09 14.59 6.52
N VAL A 84 -1.13 14.16 5.71
CA VAL A 84 -1.34 13.56 4.40
C VAL A 84 -1.31 12.04 4.51
N HIS A 85 -2.35 11.39 3.98
CA HIS A 85 -2.44 9.94 3.83
C HIS A 85 -2.10 9.58 2.38
N LEU A 86 -1.08 8.74 2.19
CA LEU A 86 -0.68 8.22 0.88
C LEU A 86 -0.97 6.72 0.82
N PHE A 87 -1.92 6.32 -0.02
CA PHE A 87 -2.19 4.93 -0.32
C PHE A 87 -1.51 4.56 -1.64
N GLY A 88 -0.55 3.64 -1.59
CA GLY A 88 0.16 3.13 -2.77
C GLY A 88 -0.34 1.76 -3.18
N LYS A 89 -0.65 1.58 -4.47
CA LYS A 89 -0.85 0.27 -5.08
C LYS A 89 0.46 -0.19 -5.71
N ILE A 90 0.99 -1.30 -5.24
CA ILE A 90 2.25 -1.88 -5.70
C ILE A 90 1.94 -3.14 -6.52
N ARG A 91 2.64 -3.32 -7.63
CA ARG A 91 2.68 -4.57 -8.38
C ARG A 91 3.81 -5.44 -7.81
N ILE A 92 3.53 -6.69 -7.45
CA ILE A 92 4.59 -7.64 -7.12
C ILE A 92 5.12 -8.23 -8.43
N PRO A 93 6.40 -8.02 -8.80
CA PRO A 93 6.93 -8.46 -10.11
C PRO A 93 6.87 -9.97 -10.33
N ALA A 94 7.01 -10.74 -9.25
CA ALA A 94 6.99 -12.21 -9.30
C ALA A 94 5.59 -12.78 -9.58
N ILE A 95 4.52 -12.01 -9.34
CA ILE A 95 3.17 -12.40 -9.74
C ILE A 95 3.05 -12.17 -11.25
N ARG A 96 3.02 -13.27 -12.01
CA ARG A 96 2.70 -13.21 -13.44
C ARG A 96 1.30 -12.60 -13.58
N ALA A 97 1.18 -11.57 -14.41
CA ALA A 97 -0.13 -11.15 -14.85
C ALA A 97 -0.71 -12.32 -15.66
N GLY A 98 -1.77 -12.93 -15.14
CA GLY A 98 -2.62 -13.83 -15.92
C GLY A 98 -3.26 -13.09 -17.09
#